data_AF-A0A9D2BMJ4-F1
#
_entry.id   AF-A0A9D2BMJ4-F1
#
_cell.length_a   1.000
_cell.length_b   1.000
_cell.length_c   1.000
_cell.angle_alpha   90.00
_cell.angle_beta   90.00
_cell.angle_gamma   90.00
#
_symmetry.space_group_name_H-M   'P 1'
#
loop_
_entity.id
_entity.type
_entity.pdbx_description
1 polymer ?
#
loop_
_entity_poly.entity_id
_entity_poly.type
_entity_poly.pdbx_seq_one_letter_code
_entity_poly.pdbx_strand_id
1 'polypeptide(L)' 'MDDKKLFRLDLSIAVEASSAQEAFDILVTDETLHQIRELVIKSKDNIKEMFEKEEDKPAIIN' A
#
# COMPACT_ATOMS: atom_id res chain seq x y z
N MET A 1 17.18 14.80 15.18
CA MET A 1 15.92 14.04 15.21
C MET A 1 15.90 13.25 13.93
N ASP A 2 15.65 11.94 13.96
CA ASP A 2 15.49 11.17 12.74
C ASP A 2 14.21 11.64 12.04
N ASP A 3 14.35 12.24 10.88
CA ASP A 3 13.21 12.65 10.04
C ASP A 3 12.53 11.39 9.50
N LYS A 4 11.50 10.94 10.21
CA LYS A 4 10.70 9.78 9.80
C LYS A 4 9.69 10.20 8.75
N LYS A 5 9.69 9.51 7.60
CA LYS A 5 8.66 9.63 6.57
C LYS A 5 7.50 8.65 6.84
N LEU A 6 6.27 9.12 6.66
CA LEU A 6 5.07 8.31 6.77
C LEU A 6 4.59 7.89 5.38
N PHE A 7 4.67 6.60 5.08
CA PHE A 7 4.01 6.02 3.92
C PHE A 7 2.63 5.47 4.31
N ARG A 8 1.59 5.86 3.58
CA ARG A 8 0.22 5.36 3.79
C ARG A 8 -0.29 4.68 2.53
N LEU A 9 -0.76 3.45 2.68
CA LEU A 9 -1.43 2.69 1.64
C LEU A 9 -2.90 2.50 2.05
N ASP A 10 -3.79 3.26 1.43
CA ASP A 10 -5.24 3.16 1.68
C ASP A 10 -5.82 2.07 0.75
N LEU A 11 -6.18 0.92 1.32
CA LEU A 11 -6.83 -0.18 0.60
C LEU A 11 -8.34 -0.14 0.85
N SER A 12 -9.12 -0.09 -0.23
CA SER A 12 -10.58 -0.19 -0.17
C SER A 12 -11.02 -1.41 -0.95
N ILE A 13 -11.76 -2.30 -0.28
CA ILE A 13 -12.28 -3.53 -0.87
C ILE A 13 -13.80 -3.44 -0.81
N ALA A 14 -14.44 -3.55 -1.97
CA ALA A 14 -15.88 -3.68 -2.08
C ALA A 14 -16.20 -5.14 -2.41
N VAL A 15 -17.15 -5.71 -1.68
CA VAL A 15 -17.61 -7.08 -1.88
C VAL A 15 -19.11 -7.06 -2.05
N GLU A 16 -19.59 -7.72 -3.10
CA GLU A 16 -21.01 -7.95 -3.32
C GLU A 16 -21.36 -9.33 -2.78
N ALA A 17 -22.35 -9.40 -1.88
CA ALA A 17 -22.75 -10.63 -1.21
C ALA A 17 -24.23 -10.56 -0.79
N SER A 18 -24.88 -11.72 -0.73
CA SER A 18 -26.26 -11.88 -0.29
C SER A 18 -26.40 -12.02 1.24
N SER A 19 -25.30 -12.21 1.96
CA SER A 19 -25.27 -12.29 3.41
C SER A 19 -23.96 -11.79 4.01
N ALA A 20 -23.97 -11.46 5.31
CA ALA A 20 -22.76 -11.08 6.03
C ALA A 20 -21.71 -12.21 6.04
N GLN A 21 -22.15 -13.47 6.21
CA GLN A 21 -21.24 -14.62 6.20
C GLN A 21 -20.55 -14.76 4.85
N GLU A 22 -21.29 -14.66 3.75
CA GLU A 22 -20.73 -14.70 2.40
C GLU A 22 -19.72 -13.57 2.15
N ALA A 23 -20.04 -12.34 2.62
CA ALA A 23 -19.10 -11.24 2.55
C ALA A 23 -17.80 -11.52 3.33
N PHE A 24 -17.90 -12.11 4.53
CA PHE A 24 -16.73 -12.51 5.31
C PHE A 24 -15.93 -13.61 4.61
N ASP A 25 -16.60 -14.62 4.10
CA ASP A 25 -15.97 -15.75 3.42
C ASP A 25 -15.17 -15.27 2.20
N ILE A 26 -15.74 -14.37 1.40
CA ILE A 26 -15.03 -13.76 0.26
C ILE A 26 -13.75 -13.06 0.71
N LEU A 27 -13.82 -12.24 1.78
CA LEU A 27 -12.66 -11.49 2.28
C LEU A 27 -11.52 -12.38 2.79
N VAL A 28 -11.82 -13.59 3.27
CA VAL A 28 -10.82 -14.52 3.81
C VAL A 28 -10.39 -15.61 2.82
N THR A 29 -10.90 -15.58 1.59
CA THR A 29 -10.42 -16.50 0.54
C THR A 29 -8.94 -16.29 0.25
N ASP A 30 -8.23 -17.39 0.00
CA ASP A 30 -6.81 -17.35 -0.39
C ASP A 30 -6.58 -16.46 -1.62
N GLU A 31 -7.54 -16.44 -2.55
CA GLU A 31 -7.49 -15.58 -3.74
C GLU A 31 -7.56 -14.10 -3.38
N THR A 32 -8.52 -13.68 -2.55
CA THR A 32 -8.64 -12.27 -2.13
C THR A 32 -7.42 -11.82 -1.34
N LEU A 33 -6.93 -12.66 -0.43
CA LEU A 33 -5.70 -12.37 0.32
C LEU A 33 -4.46 -12.29 -0.58
N HIS A 34 -4.39 -13.13 -1.61
CA HIS A 34 -3.33 -13.08 -2.62
C HIS A 34 -3.35 -11.75 -3.38
N GLN A 35 -4.51 -11.32 -3.86
CA GLN A 35 -4.65 -10.05 -4.60
C GLN A 35 -4.30 -8.84 -3.74
N ILE A 36 -4.73 -8.81 -2.48
CA ILE A 36 -4.34 -7.76 -1.51
C ILE A 36 -2.81 -7.72 -1.36
N ARG A 37 -2.18 -8.90 -1.23
CA ARG A 37 -0.73 -9.00 -1.11
C ARG A 37 -0.01 -8.47 -2.36
N GLU A 38 -0.52 -8.76 -3.55
CA GLU A 38 0.04 -8.22 -4.79
C GLU A 38 -0.04 -6.69 -4.84
N LEU A 39 -1.14 -6.09 -4.39
CA LEU A 39 -1.28 -4.63 -4.31
C LEU A 39 -0.25 -4.01 -3.36
N VAL A 40 -0.03 -4.63 -2.19
CA VAL A 40 1.02 -4.19 -1.26
C VAL A 40 2.41 -4.31 -1.91
N ILE A 41 2.67 -5.41 -2.63
CA ILE A 41 3.96 -5.59 -3.33
C ILE A 41 4.15 -4.52 -4.41
N LYS A 42 3.13 -4.22 -5.21
CA LYS A 42 3.20 -3.14 -6.22
C LYS A 42 3.45 -1.78 -5.60
N SER A 43 2.96 -1.53 -4.38
CA SER A 43 3.22 -0.28 -3.66
C SER A 43 4.67 -0.11 -3.21
N LYS A 44 5.51 -1.16 -3.26
CA LYS A 44 6.93 -1.09 -2.85
C LYS A 44 7.75 -0.11 -3.67
N ASP A 45 7.46 0.02 -4.96
CA ASP A 45 8.15 0.99 -5.81
C ASP A 45 7.84 2.42 -5.36
N ASN A 46 6.60 2.70 -4.94
CA ASN A 46 6.20 4.00 -4.39
C ASN A 46 6.89 4.30 -3.05
N ILE A 47 7.09 3.29 -2.20
CA ILE A 47 7.88 3.41 -0.97
C ILE A 47 9.32 3.76 -1.34
N LYS A 48 9.91 3.01 -2.27
CA LYS A 48 11.29 3.22 -2.69
C LYS A 48 11.50 4.65 -3.20
N GLU A 49 10.62 5.14 -4.06
CA GLU A 49 10.68 6.51 -4.57
C GLU A 49 10.56 7.57 -3.47
N MET A 50 9.64 7.41 -2.51
CA MET A 50 9.44 8.37 -1.43
C MET A 50 10.66 8.51 -0.51
N PHE A 51 11.39 7.41 -0.32
CA PHE A 51 12.54 7.39 0.59
C PHE A 51 13.87 7.67 -0.12
N GLU A 52 14.02 7.32 -1.40
CA GLU A 52 15.27 7.49 -2.17
C GLU A 52 15.34 8.78 -3.00
N LYS A 53 14.21 9.34 -3.51
CA LYS A 53 14.25 10.55 -4.37
C LYS A 53 14.60 11.86 -3.63
N GLU A 54 14.81 11.84 -2.32
CA GLU A 54 15.22 13.03 -1.56
C GLU A 54 16.75 13.22 -1.45
N GLU A 55 17.57 12.25 -1.86
CA GLU A 55 19.04 12.42 -1.85
C GLU A 55 19.56 13.36 -2.97
N ASP A 56 18.72 13.72 -3.96
CA ASP A 56 19.12 14.43 -5.19
C ASP A 56 18.61 15.87 -5.31
N LYS A 57 18.40 16.59 -4.20
CA LYS A 57 18.39 18.05 -4.27
C LYS A 57 19.80 18.56 -3.98
N PRO A 58 20.58 18.99 -4.99
CA PRO A 58 21.80 19.72 -4.68
C PRO A 58 21.39 20.93 -3.85
N ALA A 59 22.04 21.11 -2.70
CA ALA A 59 21.98 22.36 -1.98
C ALA A 59 22.32 23.46 -2.99
N ILE A 60 21.34 24.25 -3.38
CA ILE A 60 21.58 25.45 -4.17
C ILE A 60 22.34 26.39 -3.23
N ILE A 61 23.66 26.36 -3.34
CA ILE A 61 24.55 27.37 -2.79
C ILE A 61 24.92 28.26 -3.97
N ASN A 62 24.13 29.31 -4.19
CA ASN A 62 24.54 30.65 -4.62
C ASN A 62 23.32 31.57 -4.75
#